data_AF-A0A0X8JQZ5-F1
#
_entry.id   AF-A0A0X8JQZ5-F1
#
_cell.length_a   1.000
_cell.length_b   1.000
_cell.length_c   1.000
_cell.angle_alpha   90.00
_cell.angle_beta   90.00
_cell.angle_gamma   90.00
#
_symmetry.space_group_name_H-M   'P 1'
#
loop_
_entity.id
_entity.type
_entity.pdbx_description
1 polymer ?
#
loop_
_entity_poly.entity_id
_entity_poly.type
_entity_poly.pdbx_seq_one_letter_code
_entity_poly.pdbx_strand_id
1 'polypeptide(L)'
;MTDSLALYDLFIKADIHFQSGNEEQNIKDITEFFDGISRNTEMTLERMLNAWGGLLVEGYAPVTSEIIREDLYSTLGLIHKAISGKTTTVISLLDKSPDQIAELARNDISVRYALVHLNPFAVRGDDGLYQKFNKNMELALYDPQTGKGLTDEYLQARSKMLYLENKLRMEDKSWAPTDLASTGGYYEDRGAAVTVNNVRESSEWIIAPKYIFGSDQGDSIETLYDISYLPSNDDHIFGGGDDVISGNSWNKIYASAV
;
A
#
# COMPACT_ATOMS: atom_id res chain seq x y z
N MET A 1 8.49 -8.40 -24.03
CA MET A 1 9.89 -8.08 -23.67
C MET A 1 10.19 -6.58 -23.73
N THR A 2 9.77 -5.84 -24.75
CA THR A 2 10.08 -4.38 -24.85
C THR A 2 9.40 -3.52 -23.78
N ASP A 3 8.19 -3.91 -23.35
CA ASP A 3 7.38 -3.11 -22.42
C ASP A 3 7.94 -3.15 -21.00
N SER A 4 8.28 -4.35 -20.48
CA SER A 4 8.94 -4.50 -19.17
C SER A 4 10.28 -3.76 -19.12
N LEU A 5 11.12 -3.87 -20.16
CA LEU A 5 12.42 -3.18 -20.22
C LEU A 5 12.30 -1.67 -20.05
N ALA A 6 11.22 -1.06 -20.55
CA ALA A 6 10.98 0.38 -20.38
C ALA A 6 10.69 0.76 -18.92
N LEU A 7 10.08 -0.14 -18.14
CA LEU A 7 9.92 0.04 -16.70
C LEU A 7 11.23 -0.25 -15.92
N TYR A 8 12.06 -1.21 -16.34
CA TYR A 8 13.41 -1.34 -15.75
C TYR A 8 14.23 -0.06 -15.95
N ASP A 9 14.20 0.50 -17.15
CA ASP A 9 14.85 1.78 -17.47
C ASP A 9 14.31 2.93 -16.58
N LEU A 10 13.01 2.94 -16.28
CA LEU A 10 12.43 3.90 -15.33
C LEU A 10 13.07 3.79 -13.93
N PHE A 11 13.15 2.58 -13.36
CA PHE A 11 13.80 2.39 -12.05
C PHE A 11 15.26 2.83 -12.07
N ILE A 12 16.01 2.45 -13.11
CA ILE A 12 17.41 2.83 -13.29
C ILE A 12 17.55 4.35 -13.37
N LYS A 13 16.68 5.04 -14.09
CA LYS A 13 16.73 6.52 -14.18
C LYS A 13 16.31 7.22 -12.90
N ALA A 14 15.37 6.64 -12.15
CA ALA A 14 14.83 7.24 -10.94
C ALA A 14 15.83 7.20 -9.77
N ASP A 15 16.59 6.12 -9.62
CA ASP A 15 17.51 5.91 -8.49
C ASP A 15 18.95 5.66 -8.94
N ILE A 16 19.87 6.51 -8.48
CA ILE A 16 21.30 6.43 -8.80
C ILE A 16 21.96 5.14 -8.31
N HIS A 17 21.39 4.47 -7.30
CA HIS A 17 21.86 3.15 -6.86
C HIS A 17 21.77 2.13 -7.99
N PHE A 18 20.68 2.13 -8.77
CA PHE A 18 20.50 1.22 -9.89
C PHE A 18 21.35 1.60 -11.12
N GLN A 19 21.88 2.83 -11.19
CA GLN A 19 22.80 3.26 -12.25
C GLN A 19 24.26 2.85 -11.98
N SER A 20 24.62 2.78 -10.70
CA SER A 20 26.01 2.58 -10.26
C SER A 20 26.24 1.23 -9.58
N GLY A 21 25.17 0.49 -9.29
CA GLY A 21 25.18 -0.83 -8.67
C GLY A 21 25.58 -1.99 -9.59
N ASN A 22 25.54 -3.19 -9.03
CA ASN A 22 25.78 -4.42 -9.77
C ASN A 22 24.55 -4.73 -10.65
N GLU A 23 24.76 -4.89 -11.96
CA GLU A 23 23.66 -5.09 -12.93
C GLU A 23 22.80 -6.32 -12.62
N GLU A 24 23.42 -7.45 -12.25
CA GLU A 24 22.69 -8.68 -11.92
C GLU A 24 21.82 -8.49 -10.67
N GLN A 25 22.36 -7.83 -9.64
CA GLN A 25 21.60 -7.51 -8.43
C GLN A 25 20.48 -6.51 -8.72
N ASN A 26 20.74 -5.47 -9.52
CA ASN A 26 19.73 -4.48 -9.89
C ASN A 26 18.57 -5.10 -10.67
N ILE A 27 18.87 -6.00 -11.62
CA ILE A 27 17.84 -6.74 -12.34
C ILE A 27 17.02 -7.55 -11.35
N LYS A 28 17.66 -8.26 -10.41
CA LYS A 28 16.96 -9.04 -9.40
C LYS A 28 16.04 -8.16 -8.54
N ASP A 29 16.58 -7.08 -7.95
CA ASP A 29 15.84 -6.18 -7.06
C ASP A 29 14.65 -5.53 -7.77
N ILE A 30 14.85 -5.08 -9.01
CA ILE A 30 13.76 -4.51 -9.80
C ILE A 30 12.71 -5.59 -10.12
N THR A 31 13.12 -6.81 -10.48
CA THR A 31 12.20 -7.93 -10.75
C THR A 31 11.31 -8.23 -9.54
N GLU A 32 11.87 -8.20 -8.33
CA GLU A 32 11.10 -8.41 -7.11
C GLU A 32 9.99 -7.35 -6.95
N PHE A 33 10.17 -6.11 -7.44
CA PHE A 33 9.07 -5.13 -7.47
C PHE A 33 7.96 -5.49 -8.45
N PHE A 34 8.27 -6.11 -9.59
CA PHE A 34 7.24 -6.62 -10.51
C PHE A 34 6.45 -7.76 -9.86
N ASP A 35 7.14 -8.65 -9.16
CA ASP A 35 6.50 -9.76 -8.44
C ASP A 35 5.67 -9.24 -7.26
N GLY A 36 6.10 -8.14 -6.61
CA GLY A 36 5.45 -7.57 -5.44
C GLY A 36 4.33 -6.56 -5.69
N ILE A 37 4.08 -6.14 -6.95
CA ILE A 37 3.08 -5.10 -7.26
C ILE A 37 1.70 -5.66 -7.62
N SER A 38 1.61 -6.92 -8.08
CA SER A 38 0.36 -7.51 -8.54
C SER A 38 0.34 -9.02 -8.36
N ARG A 39 -0.82 -9.57 -7.95
CA ARG A 39 -1.09 -11.01 -8.01
C ARG A 39 -1.56 -11.45 -9.41
N ASN A 40 -2.02 -10.51 -10.23
CA ASN A 40 -2.39 -10.78 -11.60
C ASN A 40 -1.23 -10.34 -12.51
N THR A 41 -0.52 -11.32 -13.07
CA THR A 41 0.63 -11.09 -13.95
C THR A 41 0.27 -10.34 -15.24
N GLU A 42 -1.00 -10.40 -15.68
CA GLU A 42 -1.50 -9.64 -16.83
C GLU A 42 -1.63 -8.14 -16.52
N MET A 43 -1.68 -7.75 -15.25
CA MET A 43 -1.86 -6.36 -14.80
C MET A 43 -0.59 -5.75 -14.17
N THR A 44 0.53 -6.47 -14.17
CA THR A 44 1.75 -6.03 -13.46
C THR A 44 2.28 -4.69 -13.99
N LEU A 45 2.24 -4.47 -15.30
CA LEU A 45 2.74 -3.22 -15.91
C LEU A 45 1.85 -2.04 -15.52
N GLU A 46 0.54 -2.24 -15.54
CA GLU A 46 -0.50 -1.28 -15.19
C GLU A 46 -0.41 -0.90 -13.73
N ARG A 47 -0.22 -1.87 -12.84
CA ARG A 47 -0.05 -1.62 -11.41
C ARG A 47 1.26 -0.88 -11.14
N MET A 48 2.34 -1.21 -11.86
CA MET A 48 3.60 -0.47 -11.77
C MET A 48 3.43 0.98 -12.26
N LEU A 49 2.75 1.18 -13.38
CA LEU A 49 2.41 2.52 -13.87
C LEU A 49 1.55 3.29 -12.88
N ASN A 50 0.57 2.64 -12.24
CA ASN A 50 -0.28 3.31 -11.26
C ASN A 50 0.53 3.79 -10.05
N ALA A 51 1.49 3.00 -9.57
CA ALA A 51 2.37 3.39 -8.47
C ALA A 51 3.23 4.62 -8.81
N TRP A 52 3.87 4.63 -9.99
CA TRP A 52 4.74 5.74 -10.42
C TRP A 52 3.96 6.95 -10.94
N GLY A 53 2.97 6.71 -11.80
CA GLY A 53 2.12 7.71 -12.44
C GLY A 53 1.26 8.45 -11.42
N GLY A 54 0.61 7.73 -10.50
CA GLY A 54 -0.18 8.34 -9.43
C GLY A 54 0.65 9.32 -8.62
N LEU A 55 1.89 8.94 -8.28
CA LEU A 55 2.83 9.78 -7.54
C LEU A 55 3.28 11.01 -8.35
N LEU A 56 3.74 10.80 -9.58
CA LEU A 56 4.55 11.80 -10.30
C LEU A 56 3.80 12.63 -11.33
N VAL A 57 2.72 12.10 -11.89
CA VAL A 57 1.99 12.73 -12.99
C VAL A 57 0.77 13.46 -12.43
N GLU A 58 0.68 14.76 -12.71
CA GLU A 58 -0.48 15.57 -12.31
C GLU A 58 -1.72 15.15 -13.10
N GLY A 59 -2.84 14.95 -12.40
CA GLY A 59 -4.09 14.49 -13.02
C GLY A 59 -4.03 13.05 -13.55
N TYR A 60 -3.08 12.23 -13.06
CA TYR A 60 -2.97 10.83 -13.45
C TYR A 60 -4.28 10.06 -13.18
N ALA A 61 -4.78 9.38 -14.21
CA ALA A 61 -5.92 8.48 -14.11
C ALA A 61 -5.41 7.03 -13.99
N PRO A 62 -5.74 6.31 -12.91
CA PRO A 62 -5.33 4.92 -12.76
C PRO A 62 -5.81 4.02 -13.89
N VAL A 63 -4.91 3.16 -14.36
CA VAL A 63 -5.18 2.13 -15.36
C VAL A 63 -5.83 0.93 -14.67
N THR A 64 -7.05 0.59 -15.07
CA THR A 64 -7.88 -0.44 -14.42
C THR A 64 -8.06 -1.71 -15.26
N SER A 65 -7.58 -1.71 -16.50
CA SER A 65 -7.64 -2.83 -17.44
C SER A 65 -6.32 -2.92 -18.20
N GLU A 66 -6.12 -3.99 -18.96
CA GLU A 66 -4.96 -4.15 -19.85
C GLU A 66 -4.73 -2.87 -20.67
N ILE A 67 -3.51 -2.36 -20.63
CA ILE A 67 -3.16 -1.10 -21.28
C ILE A 67 -2.78 -1.35 -22.74
N ILE A 68 -3.24 -0.49 -23.63
CA ILE A 68 -2.69 -0.47 -24.98
C ILE A 68 -1.27 0.08 -24.97
N ARG A 69 -0.41 -0.48 -25.81
CA ARG A 69 1.04 -0.17 -25.81
C ARG A 69 1.34 1.32 -25.96
N GLU A 70 0.58 2.03 -26.78
CA GLU A 70 0.74 3.46 -27.00
C GLU A 70 0.51 4.27 -25.72
N ASP A 71 -0.48 3.90 -24.91
CA ASP A 71 -0.82 4.56 -23.66
C ASP A 71 0.22 4.27 -22.57
N LEU A 72 0.78 3.06 -22.56
CA LEU A 72 1.94 2.70 -21.73
C LEU A 72 3.12 3.63 -22.00
N TYR A 73 3.55 3.74 -23.26
CA TYR A 73 4.71 4.56 -23.62
C TYR A 73 4.44 6.06 -23.44
N SER A 74 3.23 6.52 -23.70
CA SER A 74 2.80 7.91 -23.41
C SER A 74 2.95 8.21 -21.90
N THR A 75 2.43 7.32 -21.05
CA THR A 75 2.52 7.45 -19.59
C THR A 75 3.97 7.42 -19.10
N LEU A 76 4.78 6.47 -19.60
CA LEU A 76 6.22 6.41 -19.28
C LEU A 76 6.95 7.69 -19.68
N GLY A 77 6.59 8.30 -20.82
CA GLY A 77 7.12 9.60 -21.23
C GLY A 77 6.82 10.72 -20.23
N LEU A 78 5.60 10.75 -19.69
CA LEU A 78 5.22 11.71 -18.64
C LEU A 78 5.98 11.46 -17.33
N ILE A 79 6.12 10.20 -16.92
CA ILE A 79 6.87 9.82 -15.72
C ILE A 79 8.35 10.22 -15.87
N HIS A 80 8.99 9.87 -16.99
CA HIS A 80 10.38 10.24 -17.28
C HIS A 80 10.58 11.75 -17.24
N LYS A 81 9.64 12.53 -17.78
CA LYS A 81 9.69 13.99 -17.71
C LYS A 81 9.59 14.48 -16.26
N ALA A 82 8.74 13.86 -15.44
CA ALA A 82 8.52 14.26 -14.05
C ALA A 82 9.74 14.01 -13.14
N ILE A 83 10.54 12.98 -13.44
CA ILE A 83 11.79 12.65 -12.71
C ILE A 83 13.05 13.27 -13.31
N SER A 84 12.97 13.84 -14.52
CA SER A 84 14.14 14.40 -15.20
C SER A 84 14.82 15.49 -14.38
N GLY A 85 16.12 15.33 -14.12
CA GLY A 85 16.91 16.28 -13.33
C GLY A 85 16.62 16.26 -11.83
N LYS A 86 15.81 15.31 -11.35
CA LYS A 86 15.55 15.09 -9.92
C LYS A 86 16.28 13.83 -9.45
N THR A 87 16.69 13.82 -8.19
CA THR A 87 17.19 12.62 -7.54
C THR A 87 16.06 12.03 -6.72
N THR A 88 15.73 10.76 -6.98
CA THR A 88 14.84 9.99 -6.11
C THR A 88 15.57 8.76 -5.57
N THR A 89 15.01 8.14 -4.53
CA THR A 89 15.49 6.89 -3.96
C THR A 89 14.32 5.94 -3.81
N VAL A 90 14.43 4.75 -4.37
CA VAL A 90 13.44 3.69 -4.24
C VAL A 90 13.78 2.89 -2.98
N ILE A 91 12.84 2.83 -2.05
CA ILE A 91 12.97 2.09 -0.80
C ILE A 91 12.10 0.85 -0.93
N SER A 92 12.74 -0.32 -1.03
CA SER A 92 12.02 -1.60 -1.00
C SER A 92 11.34 -1.83 0.35
N LEU A 93 10.09 -2.28 0.32
CA LEU A 93 9.32 -2.72 1.50
C LEU A 93 9.08 -4.25 1.48
N LEU A 94 9.59 -4.96 0.48
CA LEU A 94 9.35 -6.39 0.27
C LEU A 94 10.02 -7.28 1.32
N ASP A 95 11.18 -6.85 1.82
CA ASP A 95 12.02 -7.61 2.74
C ASP A 95 11.78 -7.25 4.22
N LYS A 96 10.86 -6.33 4.49
CA LYS A 96 10.68 -5.72 5.82
C LYS A 96 9.58 -6.40 6.60
N SER A 97 9.79 -6.55 7.91
CA SER A 97 8.72 -6.93 8.83
C SER A 97 7.70 -5.79 8.97
N PRO A 98 6.46 -6.08 9.41
CA PRO A 98 5.47 -5.04 9.70
C PRO A 98 6.00 -3.94 10.61
N ASP A 99 6.73 -4.29 11.68
CA ASP A 99 7.31 -3.30 12.61
C ASP A 99 8.36 -2.40 11.94
N GLN A 100 9.17 -2.96 11.03
CA GLN A 100 10.16 -2.20 10.27
C GLN A 100 9.48 -1.24 9.28
N ILE A 101 8.41 -1.68 8.61
CA ILE A 101 7.63 -0.83 7.70
C ILE A 101 6.96 0.30 8.49
N ALA A 102 6.33 -0.01 9.63
CA ALA A 102 5.69 0.98 10.49
C ALA A 102 6.69 2.01 11.02
N GLU A 103 7.88 1.57 11.44
CA GLU A 103 8.93 2.48 11.91
C GLU A 103 9.44 3.40 10.80
N LEU A 104 9.61 2.88 9.58
CA LEU A 104 9.93 3.73 8.43
C LEU A 104 8.81 4.73 8.15
N ALA A 105 7.55 4.30 8.23
CA ALA A 105 6.39 5.15 8.00
C ALA A 105 6.24 6.26 9.06
N ARG A 106 6.69 6.05 10.32
CA ARG A 106 6.75 7.14 11.31
C ARG A 106 7.70 8.26 10.88
N ASN A 107 8.79 7.90 10.21
CA ASN A 107 9.88 8.83 9.91
C ASN A 107 9.87 9.34 8.47
N ASP A 108 9.10 8.74 7.56
CA ASP A 108 9.17 9.02 6.12
C ASP A 108 7.78 9.09 5.47
N ILE A 109 7.47 10.25 4.89
CA ILE A 109 6.20 10.49 4.18
C ILE A 109 6.06 9.63 2.91
N SER A 110 7.17 9.27 2.26
CA SER A 110 7.14 8.39 1.08
C SER A 110 6.66 6.99 1.44
N VAL A 111 7.01 6.51 2.64
CA VAL A 111 6.56 5.21 3.13
C VAL A 111 5.10 5.28 3.58
N ARG A 112 4.66 6.39 4.16
CA ARG A 112 3.22 6.61 4.43
C ARG A 112 2.39 6.59 3.14
N TYR A 113 2.85 7.25 2.09
CA TYR A 113 2.21 7.18 0.77
C TYR A 113 2.17 5.75 0.23
N ALA A 114 3.30 5.02 0.29
CA ALA A 114 3.33 3.62 -0.14
C ALA A 114 2.34 2.73 0.63
N LEU A 115 2.19 2.96 1.94
CA LEU A 115 1.21 2.24 2.77
C LEU A 115 -0.24 2.54 2.40
N VAL A 116 -0.59 3.82 2.20
CA VAL A 116 -1.95 4.24 1.80
C VAL A 116 -2.33 3.61 0.45
N HIS A 117 -1.38 3.52 -0.49
CA HIS A 117 -1.62 2.99 -1.82
C HIS A 117 -1.25 1.50 -2.00
N LEU A 118 -0.88 0.80 -0.91
CA LEU A 118 -0.44 -0.61 -0.91
C LEU A 118 0.67 -0.92 -1.96
N ASN A 119 1.61 -0.01 -2.11
CA ASN A 119 2.77 -0.16 -2.97
C ASN A 119 3.90 -0.91 -2.23
N PRO A 120 4.58 -1.88 -2.89
CA PRO A 120 5.68 -2.67 -2.32
C PRO A 120 7.00 -1.88 -2.17
N PHE A 121 7.03 -0.63 -2.62
CA PHE A 121 8.16 0.28 -2.49
C PHE A 121 7.68 1.71 -2.28
N ALA A 122 8.53 2.52 -1.66
CA ALA A 122 8.36 3.96 -1.56
C ALA A 122 9.35 4.70 -2.47
N VAL A 123 8.99 5.89 -2.94
CA VAL A 123 9.86 6.73 -3.77
C VAL A 123 10.17 8.00 -3.00
N ARG A 124 11.30 8.03 -2.32
CA ARG A 124 11.77 9.23 -1.63
C ARG A 124 12.27 10.24 -2.66
N GLY A 125 11.82 11.49 -2.55
CA GLY A 125 12.21 12.57 -3.44
C GLY A 125 12.40 13.88 -2.68
N ASP A 126 12.24 15.00 -3.36
CA ASP A 126 12.25 16.33 -2.74
C ASP A 126 11.08 16.51 -1.74
N ASP A 127 11.22 17.51 -0.84
CA ASP A 127 10.20 17.84 0.17
C ASP A 127 8.85 18.25 -0.44
N GLY A 128 8.83 18.60 -1.73
CA GLY A 128 7.66 19.02 -2.48
C GLY A 128 6.81 17.88 -3.01
N LEU A 129 7.41 16.71 -3.26
CA LEU A 129 6.80 15.60 -4.00
C LEU A 129 5.43 15.18 -3.44
N TYR A 130 5.30 15.18 -2.12
CA TYR A 130 4.10 14.70 -1.42
C TYR A 130 3.10 15.81 -1.03
N GLN A 131 3.44 17.09 -1.24
CA GLN A 131 2.59 18.21 -0.78
C GLN A 131 1.18 18.17 -1.38
N LYS A 132 1.03 17.69 -2.62
CA LYS A 132 -0.28 17.59 -3.29
C LYS A 132 -1.22 16.56 -2.66
N PHE A 133 -0.67 15.56 -1.96
CA PHE A 133 -1.41 14.48 -1.29
C PHE A 133 -1.61 14.72 0.21
N ASN A 134 -1.11 15.83 0.75
CA ASN A 134 -1.11 16.07 2.19
C ASN A 134 -1.71 17.44 2.55
N LYS A 135 -2.70 17.89 1.77
CA LYS A 135 -3.35 19.21 1.95
C LYS A 135 -4.26 19.24 3.18
N ASN A 136 -4.87 18.11 3.52
CA ASN A 136 -5.76 17.93 4.66
C ASN A 136 -5.19 16.99 5.73
N MET A 137 -3.87 16.79 5.73
CA MET A 137 -3.13 15.90 6.65
C MET A 137 -3.29 14.40 6.37
N GLU A 138 -3.66 14.04 5.14
CA GLU A 138 -3.92 12.65 4.70
C GLU A 138 -2.69 11.74 4.86
N LEU A 139 -1.48 12.30 4.76
CA LEU A 139 -0.20 11.60 4.97
C LEU A 139 0.56 12.09 6.20
N ALA A 140 0.00 13.03 6.96
CA ALA A 140 0.63 13.52 8.18
C ALA A 140 0.44 12.50 9.30
N LEU A 141 1.32 12.52 10.30
CA LEU A 141 1.07 11.78 11.54
C LEU A 141 -0.07 12.44 12.31
N TYR A 142 -0.80 11.62 13.07
CA TYR A 142 -1.92 12.08 13.88
C TYR A 142 -1.52 13.24 14.81
N ASP A 143 -2.28 14.32 14.73
CA ASP A 143 -2.18 15.46 15.61
C ASP A 143 -3.42 15.54 16.52
N PRO A 144 -3.27 15.35 17.85
CA PRO A 144 -4.40 15.40 18.77
C PRO A 144 -5.07 16.77 18.87
N GLN A 145 -4.42 17.86 18.45
CA GLN A 145 -5.02 19.20 18.46
C GLN A 145 -6.03 19.38 17.33
N THR A 146 -5.75 18.79 16.17
CA THR A 146 -6.63 18.87 14.99
C THR A 146 -7.55 17.68 14.87
N GLY A 147 -7.22 16.56 15.55
CA GLY A 147 -7.93 15.29 15.43
C GLY A 147 -7.76 14.62 14.07
N LYS A 148 -6.70 14.97 13.33
CA LYS A 148 -6.45 14.51 11.96
C LYS A 148 -5.08 13.87 11.81
N GLY A 149 -4.90 13.08 10.76
CA GLY A 149 -3.66 12.39 10.41
C GLY A 149 -3.69 10.90 10.72
N LEU A 150 -2.60 10.22 10.33
CA LEU A 150 -2.44 8.78 10.47
C LEU A 150 -2.01 8.41 11.89
N THR A 151 -2.80 7.59 12.57
CA THR A 151 -2.48 7.08 13.92
C THR A 151 -1.41 6.00 13.87
N ASP A 152 -0.80 5.69 15.00
CA ASP A 152 0.16 4.58 15.08
C ASP A 152 -0.53 3.24 14.75
N GLU A 153 -1.77 3.06 15.20
CA GLU A 153 -2.57 1.88 14.91
C GLU A 153 -2.86 1.73 13.41
N TYR A 154 -3.13 2.85 12.71
CA TYR A 154 -3.27 2.84 11.25
C TYR A 154 -1.98 2.38 10.57
N LEU A 155 -0.84 2.96 10.95
CA LEU A 155 0.45 2.62 10.36
C LEU A 155 0.81 1.15 10.60
N GLN A 156 0.54 0.64 11.80
CA GLN A 156 0.77 -0.76 12.14
C GLN A 156 -0.16 -1.71 11.35
N ALA A 157 -1.45 -1.42 11.28
CA ALA A 157 -2.41 -2.24 10.54
C ALA A 157 -2.10 -2.25 9.03
N ARG A 158 -1.82 -1.08 8.44
CA ARG A 158 -1.42 -0.98 7.03
C ARG A 158 -0.10 -1.69 6.74
N SER A 159 0.87 -1.61 7.65
CA SER A 159 2.15 -2.30 7.50
C SER A 159 1.99 -3.83 7.51
N LYS A 160 1.11 -4.37 8.37
CA LYS A 160 0.77 -5.80 8.35
C LYS A 160 0.06 -6.20 7.06
N MET A 161 -0.91 -5.39 6.61
CA MET A 161 -1.63 -5.63 5.36
C MET A 161 -0.68 -5.65 4.16
N LEU A 162 0.18 -4.64 4.02
CA LEU A 162 1.16 -4.56 2.94
C LEU A 162 2.15 -5.74 2.99
N TYR A 163 2.66 -6.09 4.18
CA TYR A 163 3.56 -7.23 4.34
C TYR A 163 2.92 -8.54 3.85
N LEU A 164 1.68 -8.81 4.26
CA LEU A 164 0.96 -10.00 3.84
C LEU A 164 0.66 -9.98 2.34
N GLU A 165 0.23 -8.84 1.82
CA GLU A 165 -0.02 -8.66 0.40
C GLU A 165 1.24 -8.89 -0.43
N ASN A 166 2.39 -8.35 -0.01
CA ASN A 166 3.68 -8.59 -0.64
C ASN A 166 4.02 -10.09 -0.64
N LYS A 167 3.84 -10.79 0.49
CA LYS A 167 4.07 -12.24 0.56
C LYS A 167 3.20 -13.02 -0.40
N LEU A 168 1.92 -12.66 -0.50
CA LEU A 168 0.98 -13.30 -1.41
C LEU A 168 1.34 -13.07 -2.88
N ARG A 169 1.71 -11.84 -3.24
CA ARG A 169 2.13 -11.49 -4.60
C ARG A 169 3.42 -12.22 -4.98
N MET A 170 4.45 -12.16 -4.13
CA MET A 170 5.75 -12.79 -4.36
C MET A 170 5.68 -14.33 -4.45
N GLU A 171 4.75 -14.97 -3.74
CA GLU A 171 4.58 -16.43 -3.73
C GLU A 171 3.47 -16.91 -4.70
N ASP A 172 2.83 -15.99 -5.43
CA ASP A 172 1.67 -16.23 -6.28
C ASP A 172 0.56 -17.05 -5.56
N LYS A 173 0.17 -16.55 -4.38
CA LYS A 173 -0.83 -17.18 -3.51
C LYS A 173 -2.09 -16.34 -3.38
N SER A 174 -3.22 -17.03 -3.25
CA SER A 174 -4.53 -16.41 -2.98
C SER A 174 -4.84 -16.26 -1.49
N TRP A 175 -4.16 -17.02 -0.62
CA TRP A 175 -4.43 -17.08 0.83
C TRP A 175 -3.13 -17.01 1.64
N ALA A 176 -3.17 -16.30 2.77
CA ALA A 176 -1.97 -16.01 3.57
C ALA A 176 -1.54 -17.24 4.38
N PRO A 177 -0.23 -17.51 4.51
CA PRO A 177 0.27 -18.59 5.34
C PRO A 177 -0.22 -18.47 6.80
N THR A 178 -0.89 -19.51 7.29
CA THR A 178 -1.50 -19.55 8.64
C THR A 178 -0.51 -19.53 9.81
N ASP A 179 0.80 -19.43 9.53
CA ASP A 179 1.90 -19.48 10.50
C ASP A 179 2.44 -18.09 10.91
N LEU A 180 1.94 -17.00 10.34
CA LEU A 180 2.35 -15.64 10.69
C LEU A 180 1.51 -15.06 11.84
N ALA A 181 1.64 -15.65 13.03
CA ALA A 181 0.83 -15.33 14.21
C ALA A 181 0.77 -13.83 14.61
N SER A 182 1.81 -13.04 14.33
CA SER A 182 1.85 -11.58 14.63
C SER A 182 1.05 -10.71 13.65
N THR A 183 0.65 -11.27 12.52
CA THR A 183 -0.13 -10.61 11.46
C THR A 183 -1.54 -11.19 11.31
N GLY A 184 -1.94 -12.08 12.21
CA GLY A 184 -3.25 -12.72 12.19
C GLY A 184 -4.38 -11.69 12.16
N GLY A 185 -5.37 -11.93 11.31
CA GLY A 185 -6.49 -11.02 11.10
C GLY A 185 -7.06 -11.09 9.68
N TYR A 186 -8.22 -10.46 9.52
CA TYR A 186 -8.80 -10.17 8.22
C TYR A 186 -8.58 -8.70 7.88
N TYR A 187 -8.04 -8.40 6.70
CA TYR A 187 -7.77 -7.04 6.25
C TYR A 187 -8.59 -6.75 5.00
N GLU A 188 -9.23 -5.60 4.96
CA GLU A 188 -10.00 -5.09 3.84
C GLU A 188 -9.62 -3.64 3.60
N ASP A 189 -9.23 -3.33 2.37
CA ASP A 189 -9.10 -1.96 1.89
C ASP A 189 -10.14 -1.75 0.79
N ARG A 190 -11.12 -0.89 1.09
CA ARG A 190 -12.22 -0.58 0.17
C ARG A 190 -11.81 0.33 -0.96
N GLY A 191 -10.94 1.29 -0.69
CA GLY A 191 -10.40 2.20 -1.72
C GLY A 191 -9.58 1.44 -2.76
N ALA A 192 -8.80 0.44 -2.33
CA ALA A 192 -8.01 -0.41 -3.22
C ALA A 192 -8.77 -1.65 -3.75
N ALA A 193 -9.95 -1.95 -3.21
CA ALA A 193 -10.69 -3.20 -3.42
C ALA A 193 -9.82 -4.47 -3.17
N VAL A 194 -9.02 -4.45 -2.10
CA VAL A 194 -8.11 -5.54 -1.71
C VAL A 194 -8.56 -6.17 -0.41
N THR A 195 -8.56 -7.50 -0.37
CA THR A 195 -8.79 -8.27 0.85
C THR A 195 -7.65 -9.26 1.10
N VAL A 196 -7.22 -9.37 2.35
CA VAL A 196 -6.23 -10.33 2.80
C VAL A 196 -6.77 -11.07 4.02
N ASN A 197 -6.99 -12.37 3.88
CA ASN A 197 -7.40 -13.22 4.99
C ASN A 197 -6.20 -14.01 5.50
N ASN A 198 -5.74 -13.68 6.69
CA ASN A 198 -4.70 -14.41 7.41
C ASN A 198 -5.22 -14.95 8.75
N VAL A 199 -6.46 -15.43 8.75
CA VAL A 199 -7.06 -16.11 9.89
C VAL A 199 -6.73 -17.59 9.81
N ARG A 200 -6.25 -18.18 10.91
CA ARG A 200 -6.12 -19.63 11.02
C ARG A 200 -7.51 -20.24 10.99
N GLU A 201 -7.81 -21.07 9.99
CA GLU A 201 -9.03 -21.88 9.98
C GLU A 201 -9.03 -22.81 11.20
N SER A 202 -9.73 -22.42 12.26
CA SER A 202 -10.19 -23.34 13.28
C SER A 202 -11.64 -23.65 12.95
N SER A 203 -11.96 -24.93 12.88
CA SER A 203 -13.09 -25.50 12.14
C SER A 203 -14.49 -25.06 12.55
N GLU A 204 -14.70 -24.10 13.45
CA GLU A 204 -16.07 -23.68 13.81
C GLU A 204 -16.28 -22.17 14.04
N TRP A 205 -15.24 -21.33 14.22
CA TRP A 205 -15.45 -19.89 14.47
C TRP A 205 -14.25 -19.04 14.00
N ILE A 206 -14.51 -17.97 13.24
CA ILE A 206 -13.51 -16.94 12.92
C ILE A 206 -13.34 -16.08 14.18
N ILE A 207 -12.26 -16.30 14.93
CA ILE A 207 -11.90 -15.56 16.15
C ILE A 207 -10.64 -14.74 15.85
N ALA A 208 -10.75 -13.74 15.00
CA ALA A 208 -9.63 -12.88 14.64
C ALA A 208 -10.10 -11.44 14.37
N PRO A 209 -9.28 -10.44 14.72
CA PRO A 209 -9.61 -9.04 14.49
C PRO A 209 -9.75 -8.74 12.99
N LYS A 210 -10.72 -7.91 12.64
CA LYS A 210 -10.81 -7.29 11.31
C LYS A 210 -10.14 -5.94 11.31
N TYR A 211 -9.49 -5.62 10.21
CA TYR A 211 -8.90 -4.31 9.92
C TYR A 211 -9.53 -3.81 8.63
N ILE A 212 -10.45 -2.84 8.75
CA ILE A 212 -11.18 -2.28 7.61
C ILE A 212 -10.68 -0.87 7.38
N PHE A 213 -10.11 -0.64 6.20
CA PHE A 213 -9.74 0.68 5.71
C PHE A 213 -10.84 1.15 4.75
N GLY A 214 -11.50 2.25 5.12
CA GLY A 214 -12.51 2.92 4.30
C GLY A 214 -11.91 3.49 3.02
N SER A 215 -12.80 3.90 2.13
CA SER A 215 -12.49 4.64 0.92
C SER A 215 -12.67 6.14 1.13
N ASP A 216 -12.27 6.94 0.14
CA ASP A 216 -12.54 8.39 0.12
C ASP A 216 -14.04 8.73 -0.10
N GLN A 217 -14.90 7.71 -0.26
CA GLN A 217 -16.34 7.85 -0.39
C GLN A 217 -17.03 7.57 0.95
N GLY A 218 -18.29 8.01 1.12
CA GLY A 218 -19.07 7.65 2.30
C GLY A 218 -19.36 6.15 2.33
N ASP A 219 -18.66 5.42 3.19
CA ASP A 219 -18.79 3.99 3.35
C ASP A 219 -19.85 3.62 4.38
N SER A 220 -20.58 2.53 4.12
CA SER A 220 -21.37 1.84 5.15
C SER A 220 -20.56 0.66 5.68
N ILE A 221 -20.07 0.76 6.91
CA ILE A 221 -19.24 -0.27 7.55
C ILE A 221 -20.05 -0.88 8.69
N GLU A 222 -20.43 -2.15 8.53
CA GLU A 222 -21.09 -2.95 9.57
C GLU A 222 -20.19 -4.14 9.93
N THR A 223 -19.81 -4.26 11.20
CA THR A 223 -19.12 -5.46 11.69
C THR A 223 -20.11 -6.38 12.42
N LEU A 224 -20.75 -7.27 11.66
CA LEU A 224 -21.95 -8.01 12.10
C LEU A 224 -21.71 -9.30 12.91
N TYR A 225 -20.49 -9.65 13.31
CA TYR A 225 -20.25 -10.92 14.00
C TYR A 225 -19.24 -10.76 15.13
N ASP A 226 -19.72 -10.96 16.35
CA ASP A 226 -18.88 -11.05 17.55
C ASP A 226 -19.29 -12.27 18.36
N ILE A 227 -18.34 -13.20 18.48
CA ILE A 227 -18.35 -14.21 19.52
C ILE A 227 -16.96 -14.24 20.14
N SER A 228 -16.52 -13.18 20.84
CA SER A 228 -15.40 -13.37 21.76
C SER A 228 -15.32 -12.40 22.94
N TYR A 229 -15.11 -13.01 24.10
CA TYR A 229 -14.84 -12.39 25.41
C TYR A 229 -13.39 -11.87 25.58
N LEU A 230 -12.64 -11.66 24.49
CA LEU A 230 -11.19 -11.41 24.53
C LEU A 230 -10.82 -10.05 23.87
N PRO A 231 -10.15 -9.12 24.59
CA PRO A 231 -9.79 -7.78 24.07
C PRO A 231 -8.84 -7.74 22.86
N SER A 232 -8.27 -8.89 22.47
CA SER A 232 -7.32 -9.00 21.34
C SER A 232 -7.99 -9.19 19.98
N ASN A 233 -9.32 -9.23 19.94
CA ASN A 233 -10.12 -9.52 18.75
C ASN A 233 -10.99 -8.33 18.34
N ASP A 234 -10.76 -7.16 18.92
CA ASP A 234 -11.47 -5.94 18.56
C ASP A 234 -11.31 -5.67 17.05
N ASP A 235 -12.43 -5.37 16.37
CA ASP A 235 -12.37 -4.91 15.00
C ASP A 235 -11.85 -3.46 14.98
N HIS A 236 -10.91 -3.21 14.07
CA HIS A 236 -10.29 -1.92 13.84
C HIS A 236 -10.82 -1.32 12.55
N ILE A 237 -11.54 -0.20 12.66
CA ILE A 237 -12.13 0.50 11.53
C ILE A 237 -11.43 1.84 11.38
N PHE A 238 -10.79 2.02 10.24
CA PHE A 238 -10.11 3.25 9.84
C PHE A 238 -10.98 3.90 8.76
N GLY A 239 -11.86 4.80 9.20
CA GLY A 239 -12.77 5.47 8.27
C GLY A 239 -12.05 6.49 7.38
N GLY A 240 -12.69 6.82 6.27
CA GLY A 240 -12.39 7.96 5.38
C GLY A 240 -13.69 8.75 5.15
N GLY A 241 -13.64 9.91 4.49
CA GLY A 241 -14.87 10.60 4.05
C GLY A 241 -15.99 10.79 5.09
N ASP A 242 -17.25 10.65 4.63
CA ASP A 242 -18.49 10.78 5.44
C ASP A 242 -19.08 9.38 5.77
N ASP A 243 -18.33 8.57 6.51
CA ASP A 243 -18.69 7.18 6.81
C ASP A 243 -19.86 7.02 7.80
N VAL A 244 -20.67 5.98 7.56
CA VAL A 244 -21.65 5.45 8.52
C VAL A 244 -21.11 4.14 9.08
N ILE A 245 -20.64 4.19 10.33
CA ILE A 245 -20.07 3.04 11.02
C ILE A 245 -21.08 2.52 12.04
N SER A 246 -21.53 1.27 11.87
CA SER A 246 -22.33 0.56 12.86
C SER A 246 -21.54 -0.60 13.44
N GLY A 247 -21.52 -0.68 14.78
CA GLY A 247 -20.61 -1.53 15.51
C GLY A 247 -21.11 -1.86 16.90
N ASN A 248 -20.51 -2.88 17.52
CA ASN A 248 -20.76 -3.18 18.93
C ASN A 248 -19.71 -2.47 19.82
N SER A 249 -19.82 -2.64 21.14
CA SER A 249 -18.95 -1.98 22.14
C SER A 249 -17.46 -2.35 22.05
N TRP A 250 -17.09 -3.33 21.22
CA TRP A 250 -15.74 -3.87 21.08
C TRP A 250 -15.03 -3.40 19.79
N ASN A 251 -15.65 -2.52 19.02
CA ASN A 251 -15.01 -1.90 17.87
C ASN A 251 -14.12 -0.73 18.30
N LYS A 252 -12.92 -0.67 17.73
CA LYS A 252 -12.07 0.52 17.77
C LYS A 252 -12.24 1.30 16.47
N ILE A 253 -12.90 2.45 16.57
CA ILE A 253 -13.10 3.37 15.46
C ILE A 253 -12.00 4.44 15.52
N TYR A 254 -11.23 4.52 14.46
CA TYR A 254 -10.19 5.53 14.28
C TYR A 254 -10.67 6.54 13.23
N ALA A 255 -10.67 7.82 13.60
CA ALA A 255 -10.78 8.87 12.62
C ALA A 255 -9.47 8.92 11.84
N SER A 256 -9.44 8.40 10.61
CA SER A 256 -8.40 8.72 9.65
C SER A 256 -8.96 9.65 8.59
N ALA A 257 -8.18 10.65 8.19
CA ALA A 257 -8.55 11.58 7.13
C ALA A 257 -7.89 11.13 5.83
N VAL A 258 -8.05 9.85 5.46
CA VAL A 258 -7.66 9.39 4.11
C VAL A 258 -8.84 9.64 3.20
#